data_AF-A0A0E9SR44-F1
#
_entry.id   AF-A0A0E9SR44-F1
#
_cell.length_a   1.000
_cell.length_b   1.000
_cell.length_c   1.000
_cell.angle_alpha   90.00
_cell.angle_beta   90.00
_cell.angle_gamma   90.00
#
_symmetry.space_group_name_H-M   'P 1'
#
loop_
_entity.id
_entity.type
_entity.pdbx_description
1 polymer ?
#
loop_
_entity_poly.entity_id
_entity_poly.type
_entity_poly.pdbx_seq_one_letter_code
_entity_poly.pdbx_strand_id
1 'polypeptide(L)' 'MEEIQLRDYQKEVVQPALEGKNIIIWLPTGGGKTRAAVYVAKRHLETQTPGQGGCPG' A
#
# COMPACT_ATOMS: atom_id res chain seq x y z
N MET A 1 -9.32 2.69 14.74
CA MET A 1 -9.40 1.86 13.51
C MET A 1 -8.51 0.67 13.69
N GLU A 2 -8.98 -0.52 13.36
CA GLU A 2 -8.21 -1.77 13.46
C GLU A 2 -6.98 -1.71 12.55
N GLU A 3 -5.83 -2.21 13.03
CA GLU A 3 -4.61 -2.25 12.23
C GLU A 3 -4.74 -3.33 11.14
N ILE A 4 -4.62 -2.93 9.87
CA ILE A 4 -4.65 -3.87 8.76
C ILE A 4 -3.35 -4.67 8.77
N GLN A 5 -3.38 -5.85 9.37
CA GLN A 5 -2.24 -6.76 9.38
C GLN A 5 -2.25 -7.63 8.11
N LEU A 6 -1.12 -7.70 7.42
CA LEU A 6 -0.93 -8.55 6.25
C LEU A 6 -0.37 -9.92 6.66
N ARG A 7 -0.77 -10.97 5.93
CA ARG A 7 -0.08 -12.27 5.96
C ARG A 7 1.28 -12.14 5.27
N ASP A 8 2.22 -13.05 5.55
CA ASP A 8 3.59 -12.90 5.03
C ASP A 8 3.66 -12.91 3.50
N TYR A 9 2.89 -13.76 2.83
CA TYR A 9 2.80 -13.74 1.37
C TYR A 9 2.20 -12.43 0.81
N GLN A 10 1.38 -11.73 1.59
CA GLN A 10 0.85 -10.42 1.20
C GLN A 10 1.90 -9.33 1.40
N LYS A 11 2.71 -9.40 2.47
CA LYS A 11 3.82 -8.47 2.72
C LYS A 11 4.84 -8.52 1.60
N GLU A 12 5.22 -9.71 1.17
CA GLU A 12 6.18 -9.94 0.10
C GLU A 12 5.75 -9.23 -1.20
N VAL A 13 4.50 -9.42 -1.63
CA VAL A 13 4.02 -8.84 -2.89
C VAL A 13 3.76 -7.34 -2.82
N VAL A 14 3.50 -6.77 -1.63
CA VAL A 14 3.29 -5.31 -1.49
C VAL A 14 4.58 -4.54 -1.25
N GLN A 15 5.66 -5.21 -0.82
CA GLN A 15 6.90 -4.54 -0.43
C GLN A 15 7.40 -3.56 -1.51
N PRO A 16 7.45 -3.90 -2.81
CA PRO A 16 7.92 -2.95 -3.81
C PRO A 16 7.00 -1.72 -3.95
N ALA A 17 5.69 -1.85 -3.71
CA ALA A 17 4.78 -0.70 -3.70
C ALA A 17 5.04 0.23 -2.50
N LEU A 18 5.42 -0.32 -1.34
CA LEU A 18 5.81 0.47 -0.16
C LEU A 18 7.14 1.21 -0.38
N GLU A 19 8.01 0.67 -1.24
CA GLU A 19 9.23 1.34 -1.71
C GLU A 19 8.96 2.41 -2.78
N GLY A 20 7.69 2.66 -3.14
CA GLY A 20 7.29 3.66 -4.13
C GLY A 20 7.46 3.22 -5.58
N LYS A 21 7.66 1.92 -5.85
CA LYS A 21 7.77 1.39 -7.21
C LYS A 21 6.39 1.10 -7.79
N ASN A 22 6.23 1.40 -9.08
CA ASN A 22 5.05 0.99 -9.83
C ASN A 22 5.08 -0.52 -10.05
N ILE A 23 4.08 -1.24 -9.54
CA ILE A 23 3.99 -2.70 -9.65
C ILE A 23 2.57 -3.18 -9.98
N ILE A 24 2.49 -4.40 -10.50
CA ILE A 24 1.23 -5.16 -10.60
C ILE A 24 1.26 -6.24 -9.52
N ILE A 25 0.34 -6.16 -8.55
CA ILE A 25 0.20 -7.18 -7.51
C ILE A 25 -0.68 -8.31 -8.04
N TRP A 26 -0.10 -9.48 -8.24
CA TRP A 26 -0.84 -10.69 -8.63
C TRP A 26 -1.11 -11.58 -7.42
N LEU A 27 -2.39 -11.75 -7.08
CA LEU A 27 -2.85 -12.71 -6.07
C LEU A 27 -4.13 -13.42 -6.57
N PRO A 28 -4.30 -14.72 -6.27
CA PRO A 28 -5.50 -15.46 -6.65
C PRO A 28 -6.77 -14.88 -6.01
N THR A 29 -7.94 -15.27 -6.51
CA THR A 29 -9.23 -14.97 -5.86
C THR A 29 -9.24 -15.54 -4.44
N GLY A 30 -9.71 -14.77 -3.46
CA GLY A 30 -9.60 -15.12 -2.04
C GLY A 30 -8.21 -14.86 -1.42
N GLY A 31 -7.18 -14.54 -2.21
CA GLY A 31 -5.83 -14.24 -1.70
C GLY A 31 -5.70 -12.92 -0.94
N GLY A 32 -6.76 -12.10 -0.89
CA GLY A 32 -6.79 -10.86 -0.11
C GLY A 32 -6.18 -9.64 -0.81
N LYS A 33 -6.35 -9.53 -2.14
CA LYS A 33 -5.96 -8.34 -2.95
C LYS A 33 -6.45 -7.02 -2.35
N THR A 34 -7.71 -6.98 -1.92
CA THR A 34 -8.31 -5.78 -1.33
C THR A 34 -7.57 -5.36 -0.06
N ARG A 35 -7.25 -6.32 0.82
CA ARG A 35 -6.53 -6.04 2.08
C ARG A 35 -5.11 -5.52 1.81
N ALA A 36 -4.41 -6.12 0.85
CA ALA A 36 -3.10 -5.67 0.39
C ALA A 36 -3.15 -4.23 -0.17
N ALA A 37 -4.13 -3.93 -1.03
CA ALA A 37 -4.30 -2.60 -1.62
C ALA A 37 -4.61 -1.52 -0.56
N VAL A 38 -5.51 -1.81 0.38
CA VAL A 38 -5.84 -0.86 1.46
C VAL A 38 -4.64 -0.63 2.37
N TYR A 39 -3.84 -1.66 2.65
CA TYR A 39 -2.60 -1.49 3.42
C TYR A 39 -1.60 -0.56 2.72
N VAL A 40 -1.35 -0.77 1.43
CA VAL A 40 -0.45 0.08 0.63
C VAL A 40 -0.96 1.52 0.59
N ALA A 41 -2.25 1.72 0.32
CA ALA A 41 -2.85 3.06 0.28
C ALA A 41 -2.73 3.77 1.62
N LYS A 42 -3.05 3.08 2.73
CA LYS A 42 -2.92 3.62 4.08
C LYS A 42 -1.46 4.02 4.37
N ARG A 43 -0.50 3.14 4.11
CA ARG A 43 0.93 3.43 4.31
C ARG A 43 1.37 4.63 3.50
N HIS A 44 0.97 4.70 2.23
CA HIS A 44 1.31 5.80 1.36
C HIS A 44 0.78 7.15 1.89
N LEU A 45 -0.44 7.18 2.45
CA LEU A 45 -1.02 8.37 3.07
C LEU A 45 -0.32 8.74 4.39
N GLU A 46 0.06 7.76 5.21
CA GLU A 46 0.78 7.99 6.47
C GLU A 46 2.23 8.48 6.25
N THR A 47 2.88 8.00 5.19
CA THR A 47 4.24 8.40 4.83
C THR A 47 4.30 9.73 4.09
N GLN A 48 3.20 10.17 3.50
CA GLN A 48 3.12 11.50 2.89
C GLN A 48 2.87 12.55 3.96
N THR A 49 3.83 13.45 4.15
CA THR A 49 3.57 14.69 4.88
C THR A 49 2.57 15.53 4.08
N PRO A 50 1.45 15.99 4.69
CA PRO A 50 0.53 16.89 4.01
C PRO A 50 1.27 18.21 3.73
N GLY A 51 1.70 18.41 2.47
CA GLY A 51 2.41 19.62 2.06
C GLY A 51 3.35 19.52 0.85
N GLN A 52 3.77 18.34 0.41
CA GLN A 52 4.71 18.21 -0.73
C GLN A 52 4.05 18.19 -2.12
N GLY A 53 2.73 18.37 -2.22
CA GLY A 53 1.99 18.49 -3.47
C GLY A 53 1.38 19.86 -3.74
N GLY A 54 1.78 20.90 -3.00
CA GLY A 54 1.28 22.26 -3.23
C GLY A 54 1.78 22.80 -4.57
N CYS A 55 0.88 23.04 -5.52
CA CYS A 55 1.14 23.97 -6.62
C CYS A 55 1.70 25.27 -6.02
N PRO A 56 2.86 25.78 -6.47
CA PRO A 56 3.26 27.12 -6.09
C PRO A 56 2.18 28.08 -6.58
N GLY A 57 1.65 28.88 -5.65
CA GLY A 57 0.66 29.92 -5.96
C GLY A 57 1.19 30.99 -6.89
#